data_AF-A0A3N6P7Z2-F1
#
_entry.id   AF-A0A3N6P7Z2-F1
#
_cell.length_a   1.000
_cell.length_b   1.000
_cell.length_c   1.000
_cell.angle_alpha   90.00
_cell.angle_beta   90.00
_cell.angle_gamma   90.00
#
_symmetry.space_group_name_H-M   'P 1'
#
loop_
_entity.id
_entity.type
_entity.pdbx_description
1 polymer ?
#
loop_
_entity_poly.entity_id
_entity_poly.type
_entity_poly.pdbx_seq_one_letter_code
_entity_poly.pdbx_strand_id
1 'polypeptide(L)'
;MVELETETDRHDGVTLVSGVVFNSRTTAQTVRLESRVDGPTWLPRRGWTTVPEWNGDCWEAVVGSNRRRGFGFATPAEPVARPVEIVAVNRSTADERRDPDAVLAELEDHQPTRDVARPPGDR
;
A
#
# COMPACT_ATOMS: atom_id res chain seq x y z
N MET A 1 17.30 4.55 7.12
CA MET A 1 17.08 3.09 7.15
C MET A 1 15.76 2.79 6.44
N VAL A 2 15.47 1.54 6.11
CA VAL A 2 14.10 1.10 5.76
C VAL A 2 13.65 0.16 6.86
N GLU A 3 12.51 0.46 7.46
CA GLU A 3 11.94 -0.24 8.60
C GLU A 3 10.60 -0.84 8.19
N LEU A 4 10.27 -2.00 8.75
CA LEU A 4 9.02 -2.72 8.49
C LEU A 4 8.32 -2.99 9.81
N GLU A 5 7.09 -2.52 9.91
CA GLU A 5 6.18 -2.84 11.00
C GLU A 5 5.02 -3.65 10.41
N THR A 6 4.66 -4.76 11.07
CA THR A 6 3.55 -5.63 10.66
C THR A 6 2.65 -5.92 11.82
N GLU A 7 1.36 -5.94 11.54
CA GLU A 7 0.31 -6.40 12.44
C GLU A 7 -0.43 -7.55 11.79
N THR A 8 -0.98 -8.43 12.61
CA THR A 8 -1.75 -9.57 12.14
C THR A 8 -2.96 -9.75 13.02
N ASP A 9 -4.11 -9.91 12.38
CA ASP A 9 -5.41 -10.01 13.02
C ASP A 9 -6.17 -11.20 12.44
N ARG A 10 -6.77 -12.04 13.28
CA ARG A 10 -7.42 -13.29 12.84
C ARG A 10 -8.89 -13.29 13.21
N HIS A 11 -9.72 -13.43 12.19
CA HIS A 11 -11.17 -13.44 12.30
C HIS A 11 -11.77 -14.47 11.35
N ASP A 12 -12.70 -15.30 11.86
CA ASP A 12 -13.47 -16.28 11.07
C ASP A 12 -12.62 -17.18 10.15
N GLY A 13 -11.46 -17.63 10.65
CA GLY A 13 -10.53 -18.50 9.90
C GLY A 13 -9.69 -17.77 8.86
N VAL A 14 -9.78 -16.44 8.78
CA VAL A 14 -8.98 -15.58 7.91
C VAL A 14 -8.02 -14.76 8.75
N THR A 15 -6.77 -14.74 8.33
CA THR A 15 -5.72 -13.90 8.89
C THR A 15 -5.51 -12.70 7.99
N LEU A 16 -5.74 -11.50 8.51
CA LEU A 16 -5.42 -10.24 7.87
C LEU A 16 -4.02 -9.84 8.30
N VAL A 17 -3.15 -9.60 7.33
CA VAL A 17 -1.81 -9.07 7.54
C VAL A 17 -1.79 -7.65 6.99
N SER A 18 -1.45 -6.69 7.84
CA SER A 18 -1.23 -5.30 7.45
C SER A 18 0.16 -4.86 7.90
N GLY A 19 0.72 -3.88 7.22
CA GLY A 19 2.01 -3.37 7.63
C GLY A 19 2.35 -2.04 7.00
N VAL A 20 3.38 -1.42 7.55
CA VAL A 20 3.88 -0.13 7.13
C VAL A 20 5.38 -0.24 6.89
N VAL A 21 5.80 0.17 5.70
CA VAL A 21 7.20 0.39 5.38
C VAL A 21 7.53 1.86 5.63
N PHE A 22 8.54 2.12 6.46
CA PHE A 22 9.04 3.46 6.71
C PHE A 22 10.45 3.63 6.13
N ASN A 23 10.63 4.66 5.31
CA ASN A 23 11.94 5.02 4.77
C ASN A 23 12.47 6.27 5.48
N SER A 24 13.40 6.09 6.42
CA SER A 24 14.10 7.19 7.11
C SER A 24 15.34 7.70 6.35
N ARG A 25 15.57 7.25 5.11
CA ARG A 25 16.65 7.78 4.26
C ARG A 25 16.21 9.09 3.61
N THR A 26 17.18 9.92 3.22
CA THR A 26 16.98 11.18 2.50
C THR A 26 16.64 11.00 1.01
N THR A 27 16.53 9.75 0.54
CA THR A 27 16.28 9.41 -0.88
C THR A 27 15.18 8.37 -0.97
N ALA A 28 14.36 8.46 -2.01
CA ALA A 28 13.36 7.44 -2.33
C ALA A 28 14.02 6.06 -2.50
N GLN A 29 13.35 5.02 -2.00
CA GLN A 29 13.78 3.63 -2.13
C GLN A 29 12.68 2.82 -2.83
N THR A 30 13.07 1.96 -3.76
CA THR A 30 12.24 0.86 -4.22
C THR A 30 12.40 -0.28 -3.22
N VAL A 31 11.30 -0.66 -2.56
CA VAL A 31 11.27 -1.71 -1.54
C VAL A 31 10.45 -2.88 -2.08
N ARG A 32 11.01 -4.07 -1.99
CA ARG A 32 10.32 -5.33 -2.31
C ARG A 32 10.17 -6.17 -1.04
N LEU A 33 8.95 -6.59 -0.80
CA LEU A 33 8.54 -7.44 0.30
C LEU A 33 8.03 -8.77 -0.25
N GLU A 34 8.22 -9.85 0.51
CA GLU A 34 7.65 -11.16 0.23
C GLU A 34 6.84 -11.67 1.42
N SER A 35 5.67 -12.25 1.11
CA SER A 35 4.88 -12.99 2.08
C SER A 35 5.63 -14.25 2.53
N ARG A 36 5.58 -14.55 3.83
CA ARG A 36 6.18 -15.73 4.46
C ARG A 36 5.14 -16.70 5.03
N VAL A 37 3.87 -16.46 4.73
CA VAL A 37 2.76 -17.30 5.22
C VAL A 37 2.72 -18.63 4.47
N ASP A 38 2.36 -19.70 5.17
CA ASP A 38 2.23 -21.02 4.58
C ASP A 38 0.80 -21.21 4.03
N GLY A 39 0.53 -20.59 2.89
CA GLY A 39 -0.78 -20.61 2.24
C GLY A 39 -0.96 -19.52 1.20
N PRO A 40 -2.14 -19.46 0.55
CA PRO A 40 -2.39 -18.46 -0.47
C PRO A 40 -2.46 -17.05 0.12
N THR A 41 -1.87 -16.09 -0.60
CA THR A 41 -2.01 -14.66 -0.33
C THR A 41 -3.22 -14.12 -1.12
N TRP A 42 -4.21 -13.62 -0.41
CA TRP A 42 -5.38 -12.94 -0.96
C TRP A 42 -5.14 -11.45 -0.99
N LEU A 43 -4.89 -10.95 -2.20
CA LEU A 43 -4.50 -9.58 -2.44
C LEU A 43 -5.69 -8.62 -2.36
N PRO A 44 -5.48 -7.40 -1.85
CA PRO A 44 -6.51 -6.37 -1.91
C PRO A 44 -6.87 -6.05 -3.36
N ARG A 45 -8.17 -5.91 -3.63
CA ARG A 45 -8.69 -5.62 -4.96
C ARG A 45 -9.32 -4.24 -4.98
N ARG A 46 -9.06 -3.48 -6.05
CA ARG A 46 -9.83 -2.29 -6.41
C ARG A 46 -10.73 -2.65 -7.57
N GLY A 47 -11.99 -2.97 -7.26
CA GLY A 47 -12.91 -3.56 -8.23
C GLY A 47 -12.42 -4.93 -8.70
N TRP A 48 -12.18 -5.07 -10.01
CA TRP A 48 -11.73 -6.32 -10.63
C TRP A 48 -10.21 -6.45 -10.73
N THR A 49 -9.47 -5.40 -10.35
CA THR A 49 -8.02 -5.32 -10.52
C THR A 49 -7.33 -5.45 -9.17
N THR A 50 -6.38 -6.39 -9.08
CA THR A 50 -5.40 -6.41 -7.99
C THR A 50 -4.64 -5.09 -7.98
N VAL A 51 -4.41 -4.52 -6.81
CA VAL A 51 -3.55 -3.33 -6.69
C VAL A 51 -2.18 -3.58 -7.35
N PRO A 52 -1.65 -2.63 -8.14
CA PRO A 52 -0.49 -2.84 -9.01
C PRO A 52 0.80 -3.10 -8.24
N GLU A 53 0.86 -2.73 -6.95
CA GLU A 53 2.02 -3.00 -6.11
C GLU A 53 2.22 -4.49 -5.80
N TRP A 54 1.19 -5.33 -6.02
CA TRP A 54 1.29 -6.76 -5.76
C TRP A 54 1.43 -7.58 -7.04
N ASN A 55 2.40 -8.48 -7.04
CA ASN A 55 2.60 -9.51 -8.05
C ASN A 55 2.76 -10.87 -7.36
N GLY A 56 1.67 -11.64 -7.30
CA GLY A 56 1.63 -12.86 -6.50
C GLY A 56 1.84 -12.55 -5.02
N ASP A 57 2.81 -13.24 -4.40
CA ASP A 57 3.19 -13.05 -2.99
C ASP A 57 4.19 -11.91 -2.75
N CYS A 58 4.56 -11.19 -3.82
CA CYS A 58 5.51 -10.09 -3.76
C CYS A 58 4.78 -8.75 -3.77
N TRP A 59 5.11 -7.88 -2.83
CA TRP A 59 4.74 -6.47 -2.88
C TRP A 59 5.96 -5.64 -3.24
N GLU A 60 5.84 -4.74 -4.22
CA GLU A 60 6.91 -3.83 -4.61
C GLU A 60 6.37 -2.41 -4.77
N ALA A 61 7.06 -1.45 -4.14
CA ALA A 61 6.69 -0.06 -4.27
C ALA A 61 7.85 0.89 -4.01
N VAL A 62 7.75 2.09 -4.58
CA VAL A 62 8.62 3.21 -4.22
C VAL A 62 8.10 3.87 -2.93
N VAL A 63 8.99 4.03 -1.96
CA VAL A 63 8.76 4.75 -0.70
C VAL A 63 9.66 5.99 -0.70
N GLY A 64 9.03 7.17 -0.78
CA GLY A 64 9.74 8.45 -0.81
C GLY A 64 10.59 8.72 0.43
N SER A 65 11.45 9.73 0.34
CA SER A 65 12.29 10.19 1.45
C SER A 65 11.45 10.59 2.68
N ASN A 66 11.77 10.05 3.85
CA ASN A 66 11.01 10.26 5.10
C ASN A 66 9.50 9.99 4.98
N ARG A 67 9.10 9.08 4.08
CA ARG A 67 7.70 8.68 3.88
C ARG A 67 7.43 7.27 4.41
N ARG A 68 6.14 7.02 4.62
CA ARG A 68 5.58 5.70 4.96
C ARG A 68 4.71 5.22 3.81
N ARG A 69 4.65 3.91 3.61
CA ARG A 69 3.71 3.28 2.69
C ARG A 69 3.11 2.04 3.33
N GLY A 70 1.78 1.98 3.34
CA GLY A 70 1.05 0.82 3.85
C GLY A 70 0.92 -0.27 2.80
N PHE A 71 0.84 -1.51 3.26
CA PHE A 71 0.47 -2.67 2.46
C PHE A 71 -0.42 -3.59 3.30
N GLY A 72 -1.06 -4.55 2.64
CA GLY A 72 -1.78 -5.61 3.34
C GLY A 72 -2.26 -6.69 2.39
N PHE A 73 -2.61 -7.82 2.97
CA PHE A 73 -3.21 -8.98 2.31
C PHE A 73 -3.96 -9.81 3.35
N ALA A 74 -4.77 -10.76 2.88
CA ALA A 74 -5.40 -11.77 3.72
C ALA A 74 -4.89 -13.16 3.38
N THR A 75 -5.00 -14.11 4.29
CA THR A 75 -4.65 -15.51 4.05
C THR A 75 -5.49 -16.42 4.95
N PRO A 76 -5.86 -17.64 4.51
CA PRO A 76 -6.49 -18.62 5.41
C PRO A 76 -5.48 -19.24 6.39
N ALA A 77 -4.18 -19.10 6.12
CA ALA A 77 -3.10 -19.63 6.96
C ALA A 77 -3.12 -19.05 8.39
N GLU A 78 -2.60 -19.81 9.35
CA GLU A 78 -2.47 -19.35 10.73
C GLU A 78 -1.46 -18.18 10.84
N PRO A 79 -1.62 -17.25 11.80
CA PRO A 79 -0.71 -16.13 12.01
C PRO A 79 0.70 -16.63 12.36
N VAL A 80 1.71 -16.02 11.75
CA VAL A 80 3.13 -16.30 12.03
C VAL A 80 3.82 -15.05 12.56
N ALA A 81 4.87 -15.22 13.36
CA ALA A 81 5.55 -14.10 14.02
C ALA A 81 6.17 -13.08 13.05
N ARG A 82 6.53 -13.52 11.84
CA ARG A 82 7.05 -12.67 10.75
C ARG A 82 6.32 -13.02 9.46
N PRO A 83 5.13 -12.43 9.22
CA PRO A 83 4.32 -12.77 8.05
C PRO A 83 4.88 -12.20 6.74
N VAL A 84 5.79 -11.23 6.83
CA VAL A 84 6.39 -10.54 5.69
C VAL A 84 7.86 -10.28 5.96
N GLU A 85 8.67 -10.32 4.90
CA GLU A 85 10.08 -10.00 4.94
C GLU A 85 10.46 -8.99 3.85
N ILE A 86 11.38 -8.07 4.17
CA ILE A 86 12.03 -7.22 3.18
C ILE A 86 13.09 -8.06 2.44
N VAL A 87 12.89 -8.31 1.15
CA VAL A 87 13.83 -9.09 0.34
C VAL A 87 14.74 -8.23 -0.54
N ALA A 88 14.35 -6.98 -0.83
CA ALA A 88 15.22 -6.04 -1.52
C ALA A 88 14.91 -4.58 -1.16
N VAL A 89 15.96 -3.77 -1.09
CA VAL A 89 15.89 -2.30 -0.95
C VAL A 89 16.91 -1.68 -1.89
N ASN A 90 16.44 -0.93 -2.88
CA ASN A 90 17.28 -0.23 -3.84
C ASN A 90 16.97 1.25 -3.83
N ARG A 91 17.96 2.11 -4.06
CA ARG A 91 17.71 3.54 -4.28
C ARG A 91 16.87 3.69 -5.54
N SER A 92 15.75 4.42 -5.44
CA SER A 92 14.92 4.72 -6.60
C SER A 92 15.64 5.72 -7.50
N THR A 93 15.68 5.42 -8.80
CA THR A 93 16.09 6.36 -9.86
C THR A 93 14.90 7.09 -10.46
N ALA A 94 13.67 6.65 -10.15
CA ALA A 94 12.47 7.40 -10.47
C ALA A 94 12.48 8.67 -9.62
N ASP A 95 12.63 9.81 -10.30
CA ASP A 95 12.57 11.14 -9.74
C ASP A 95 11.25 11.30 -8.96
N GLU A 96 11.29 11.86 -7.75
CA GLU A 96 10.09 12.11 -6.92
C GLU A 96 9.14 13.17 -7.54
N ARG A 97 9.33 13.52 -8.81
CA ARG A 97 8.31 14.19 -9.60
C ARG A 97 7.19 13.21 -9.86
N ARG A 98 6.21 13.18 -8.96
CA ARG A 98 4.85 12.80 -9.31
C ARG A 98 4.53 13.50 -10.64
N ASP A 99 4.17 12.71 -11.64
CA ASP A 99 3.67 13.26 -12.89
C ASP A 99 2.52 14.22 -12.53
N PRO A 100 2.64 15.54 -12.78
CA PRO A 100 1.62 16.51 -12.41
C PRO A 100 0.25 16.12 -12.94
N ASP A 101 0.20 15.48 -14.11
CA ASP A 101 -1.04 15.04 -14.75
C ASP A 101 -1.68 13.88 -13.98
N ALA A 102 -0.87 12.97 -13.41
CA ALA A 102 -1.38 11.89 -12.56
C ALA A 102 -1.91 12.41 -11.21
N VAL A 103 -1.33 13.49 -10.67
CA VAL A 103 -1.82 14.14 -9.44
C VAL A 103 -3.11 14.90 -9.67
N LEU A 104 -3.21 15.58 -10.81
CA LEU A 104 -4.44 16.28 -11.19
C LEU A 104 -5.57 15.27 -11.41
N ALA A 105 -5.32 14.15 -12.10
CA ALA A 105 -6.31 13.10 -12.27
C ALA A 105 -6.82 12.52 -10.93
N GLU A 106 -5.93 12.26 -9.94
CA GLU A 106 -6.34 11.80 -8.60
C GLU A 106 -7.21 12.82 -7.85
N LEU A 107 -6.93 14.12 -8.02
CA LEU A 107 -7.72 15.20 -7.40
C LEU A 107 -9.06 15.42 -8.10
N GLU A 108 -9.09 15.27 -9.43
CA GLU A 108 -10.30 15.35 -10.24
C GLU A 108 -11.24 14.15 -10.00
N ASP A 109 -10.68 12.96 -9.77
CA ASP A 109 -11.42 11.75 -9.38
C ASP A 109 -12.02 11.85 -7.97
N HIS A 110 -11.43 12.67 -7.08
CA HIS A 110 -12.00 12.93 -5.76
C HIS A 110 -13.15 13.95 -5.84
N GLN A 111 -14.29 13.52 -6.41
CA GLN A 111 -15.48 14.34 -6.47
C GLN A 111 -16.30 14.16 -5.17
N PRO A 112 -16.44 15.18 -4.30
CA PRO A 112 -17.30 15.08 -3.14
C PRO A 112 -18.75 14.86 -3.59
N THR A 113 -19.48 13.99 -2.89
CA THR A 113 -20.88 13.67 -3.20
C THR A 113 -21.70 14.96 -3.32
N ARG A 114 -22.47 15.10 -4.40
CA ARG A 114 -23.24 16.30 -4.79
C ARG A 114 -24.19 16.87 -3.72
N ASP A 115 -24.39 16.20 -2.59
CA ASP A 115 -25.22 16.67 -1.47
C ASP A 115 -24.63 17.86 -0.68
N VAL A 116 -23.35 18.18 -0.86
CA VAL A 116 -22.72 19.29 -0.10
C VAL A 116 -22.83 20.65 -0.82
N ALA A 117 -23.18 20.67 -2.12
CA ALA A 117 -23.29 21.89 -2.91
C ALA A 117 -24.76 22.31 -3.11
N ARG A 118 -25.48 22.66 -2.03
CA ARG A 118 -26.67 23.51 -2.18
C ARG A 118 -26.18 24.95 -2.37
N PRO A 119 -26.40 25.61 -3.53
CA PRO A 119 -26.11 27.04 -3.62
C PRO A 119 -26.98 27.77 -2.60
N PRO A 120 -26.45 28.80 -1.89
CA PRO A 120 -27.30 29.64 -1.05
C PRO A 120 -28.40 30.23 -1.95
N GLY A 121 -29.65 29.95 -1.60
CA GLY A 121 -30.81 30.38 -2.36
C GLY A 121 -30.84 31.90 -2.48
N ASP A 122 -31.02 32.39 -3.70
CA ASP A 122 -31.47 33.74 -3.97
C ASP A 122 -32.72 34.02 -3.14
N ARG A 123 -32.67 35.09 -2.35
CA ARG A 123 -33.84 35.67 -1.70
C ARG A 123 -33.82 37.18 -1.90
#